data_AF-A0A950BIF1-F1
#
_entry.id   AF-A0A950BIF1-F1
#
_cell.length_a   1.000
_cell.length_b   1.000
_cell.length_c   1.000
_cell.angle_alpha   90.00
_cell.angle_beta   90.00
_cell.angle_gamma   90.00
#
_symmetry.space_group_name_H-M   'P 1'
#
loop_
_entity.id
_entity.type
_entity.pdbx_description
1 polymer ?
#
loop_
_entity_poly.entity_id
_entity_poly.type
_entity_poly.pdbx_seq_one_letter_code
_entity_poly.pdbx_strand_id
1 'polypeptide(L)'
;MTTMRMRAITLGVAALALGGCSTVQTPSKEDPWEGFNRTVYTFNDKVDQYALKPVAQGYVKVTPQPVRDSVTNFFANIGDVYNAANNLLQLRIADGVSDIMRIVINTVFGVGGLFDVATLAKLPKHNQDFGLTLGHYG
;
A
#
# COMPACT_ATOMS: atom_id res chain seq x y z
N MET A 1 24.62 37.48 38.95
CA MET A 1 24.33 36.03 38.76
C MET A 1 22.84 35.69 38.91
N THR A 2 22.08 36.39 39.75
CA THR A 2 20.63 36.17 39.97
C THR A 2 19.75 36.51 38.77
N THR A 3 20.04 37.60 38.05
CA THR A 3 19.28 38.03 36.86
C THR A 3 19.37 37.07 35.67
N MET A 4 20.52 36.40 35.50
CA MET A 4 20.77 35.42 34.43
C MET A 4 20.05 34.09 34.70
N ARG A 5 19.95 33.67 35.97
CA ARG A 5 19.14 32.50 36.39
C ARG A 5 17.65 32.75 36.19
N MET A 6 17.18 33.95 36.48
CA MET A 6 15.77 34.33 36.33
C MET A 6 15.33 34.36 34.85
N ARG A 7 16.20 34.83 33.95
CA ARG A 7 15.97 34.80 32.49
C ARG A 7 15.92 33.38 31.92
N ALA A 8 16.79 32.49 32.39
CA ALA A 8 16.81 31.09 31.98
C ALA A 8 15.52 30.35 32.42
N ILE A 9 15.01 30.64 33.61
CA ILE A 9 13.74 30.08 34.10
C ILE A 9 12.57 30.58 33.25
N THR A 10 12.50 31.88 32.94
CA THR A 10 11.43 32.43 32.09
C THR A 10 11.44 31.86 30.66
N LEU A 11 12.61 31.62 30.08
CA LEU A 11 12.75 30.97 28.76
C LEU A 11 12.33 29.49 28.79
N GLY A 12 12.67 28.76 29.86
CA GLY A 12 12.25 27.37 30.04
C GLY A 12 10.73 27.22 30.19
N VAL A 13 10.09 28.12 30.95
CA VAL A 13 8.63 28.13 31.12
C VAL A 13 7.91 28.49 29.80
N ALA A 14 8.45 29.45 29.03
CA ALA A 14 7.90 29.79 27.71
C ALA A 14 8.02 28.63 26.71
N ALA A 15 9.13 27.88 26.72
CA ALA A 15 9.30 26.70 25.87
C ALA A 15 8.33 25.56 26.23
N LEU A 16 8.08 25.33 27.53
CA LEU A 16 7.08 24.37 28.00
C LEU A 16 5.65 24.79 27.63
N ALA A 17 5.33 26.08 27.69
CA ALA A 17 4.01 26.60 27.33
C ALA A 17 3.73 26.46 25.82
N LEU A 18 4.74 26.62 24.96
CA LEU A 18 4.60 26.44 23.50
C LEU A 18 4.48 24.98 23.08
N GLY A 19 4.98 24.02 23.86
CA GLY A 19 4.81 22.58 23.59
C GLY A 19 3.39 22.06 23.86
N GLY A 20 2.59 22.79 24.65
CA GLY A 20 1.22 22.40 25.00
C GLY A 20 0.20 22.55 23.87
N CYS A 21 0.52 23.24 22.77
CA CYS A 21 -0.40 23.42 21.63
C CYS A 21 -0.29 22.35 20.55
N SER A 22 0.66 21.40 20.65
CA SER A 22 0.81 20.30 19.68
C SER A 22 0.28 18.96 20.20
N THR A 23 -0.44 18.94 21.34
CA THR A 23 -1.13 17.72 21.81
C THR A 23 -2.32 17.46 20.89
N VAL A 24 -2.15 16.50 19.98
CA VAL A 24 -3.24 15.94 19.18
C VAL A 24 -4.20 15.23 20.13
N GLN A 25 -5.47 15.61 20.12
CA GLN A 25 -6.50 14.87 20.83
C GLN A 25 -6.65 13.50 20.18
N THR A 26 -6.51 12.44 20.98
CA THR A 26 -6.79 11.07 20.54
C THR A 26 -8.13 10.64 21.17
N PRO A 27 -9.13 10.25 20.38
CA PRO A 27 -9.15 10.17 18.91
C PRO A 27 -9.32 11.54 18.23
N SER A 28 -8.71 11.70 17.04
CA SER A 28 -8.94 12.85 16.17
C SER A 28 -10.36 12.84 15.58
N LYS A 29 -10.87 14.01 15.16
CA LYS A 29 -12.21 14.10 14.56
C LYS A 29 -12.27 13.38 13.21
N GLU A 30 -11.16 13.37 12.50
CA GLU A 30 -10.98 12.76 11.18
C GLU A 30 -10.82 11.24 11.27
N ASP A 31 -10.28 10.71 12.39
CA ASP A 31 -10.22 9.29 12.70
C ASP A 31 -10.85 8.97 14.07
N PRO A 32 -12.19 8.82 14.14
CA PRO A 32 -12.87 8.47 15.38
C PRO A 32 -12.42 7.11 15.97
N TRP A 33 -11.74 6.28 15.18
CA TRP A 33 -11.30 4.93 15.53
C TRP A 33 -9.79 4.89 15.85
N GLU A 34 -9.14 6.04 15.99
CA GLU A 34 -7.68 6.15 16.12
C GLU A 34 -7.11 5.27 17.25
N GLY A 35 -7.75 5.23 18.42
CA GLY A 35 -7.30 4.41 19.55
C GLY A 35 -7.27 2.91 19.23
N PHE A 36 -8.32 2.42 18.54
CA PHE A 36 -8.39 1.04 18.06
C PHE A 36 -7.37 0.79 16.95
N ASN A 37 -7.33 1.66 15.94
CA ASN A 37 -6.40 1.57 14.81
C ASN A 37 -4.94 1.50 15.27
N ARG A 38 -4.54 2.35 16.23
CA ARG A 38 -3.18 2.34 16.81
C ARG A 38 -2.86 1.06 17.58
N THR A 39 -3.86 0.50 18.28
CA THR A 39 -3.70 -0.77 19.01
C THR A 39 -3.47 -1.92 18.05
N VAL A 40 -4.32 -2.04 17.02
CA VAL A 40 -4.20 -3.05 15.97
C VAL A 40 -2.89 -2.87 15.19
N TYR A 41 -2.52 -1.62 14.87
CA TYR A 41 -1.24 -1.31 14.22
C TYR A 41 -0.05 -1.82 15.04
N THR A 42 -0.03 -1.55 16.34
CA THR A 42 1.06 -2.01 17.23
C THR A 42 1.14 -3.54 17.28
N PHE A 43 -0.01 -4.22 17.25
CA PHE A 43 -0.06 -5.68 17.16
C PHE A 43 0.52 -6.16 15.80
N ASN A 44 0.05 -5.60 14.69
CA ASN A 44 0.51 -5.95 13.34
C ASN A 44 2.01 -5.70 13.16
N ASP A 45 2.54 -4.58 13.68
CA ASP A 45 3.97 -4.25 13.62
C ASP A 45 4.82 -5.28 14.37
N LYS A 46 4.38 -5.74 15.56
CA LYS A 46 5.06 -6.84 16.26
C LYS A 46 5.01 -8.14 15.46
N VAL A 47 3.85 -8.48 14.89
CA VAL A 47 3.70 -9.68 14.06
C VAL A 47 4.60 -9.61 12.81
N ASP A 48 4.72 -8.43 12.18
CA ASP A 48 5.63 -8.23 11.07
C ASP A 48 7.09 -8.46 11.48
N GLN A 49 7.54 -7.80 12.54
CA GLN A 49 8.93 -7.85 13.00
C GLN A 49 9.37 -9.27 13.40
N TYR A 50 8.52 -10.02 14.10
CA TYR A 50 8.88 -11.32 14.66
C TYR A 50 8.48 -12.52 13.80
N ALA A 51 7.53 -12.38 12.87
CA ALA A 51 7.04 -13.49 12.05
C ALA A 51 7.10 -13.19 10.55
N LEU A 52 6.37 -12.19 10.05
CA LEU A 52 6.18 -12.03 8.60
C LEU A 52 7.46 -11.60 7.87
N LYS A 53 8.20 -10.63 8.42
CA LYS A 53 9.45 -10.15 7.82
C LYS A 53 10.54 -11.21 7.79
N PRO A 54 10.83 -11.97 8.88
CA PRO A 54 11.74 -13.11 8.80
C PRO A 54 11.33 -14.15 7.76
N VAL A 55 10.03 -14.47 7.64
CA VAL A 55 9.51 -15.40 6.63
C VAL A 55 9.75 -14.87 5.21
N ALA A 56 9.45 -13.59 4.96
CA ALA A 56 9.69 -12.96 3.66
C ALA A 56 11.19 -12.94 3.29
N GLN A 57 12.06 -12.62 4.25
CA GLN A 57 13.52 -12.69 4.05
C GLN A 57 13.99 -14.12 3.76
N GLY A 58 13.43 -15.11 4.47
CA GLY A 58 13.67 -16.53 4.20
C GLY A 58 13.28 -16.92 2.77
N TYR A 59 12.08 -16.55 2.33
CA TYR A 59 11.62 -16.76 0.95
C TYR A 59 12.55 -16.11 -0.08
N VAL A 60 12.96 -14.86 0.13
CA VAL A 60 13.92 -14.17 -0.76
C VAL A 60 15.29 -14.85 -0.79
N LYS A 61 15.73 -15.40 0.34
CA LYS A 61 17.03 -16.08 0.44
C LYS A 61 17.06 -17.43 -0.29
N VAL A 62 15.97 -18.19 -0.23
CA VAL A 62 15.92 -19.56 -0.79
C VAL A 62 15.36 -19.61 -2.21
N THR A 63 14.55 -18.62 -2.60
CA THR A 63 13.88 -18.60 -3.90
C THR A 63 14.59 -17.63 -4.86
N PRO A 64 15.14 -18.12 -5.99
CA PRO A 64 15.77 -17.27 -7.00
C PRO A 64 14.80 -16.24 -7.61
N GLN A 65 15.34 -15.08 -8.01
CA GLN A 65 14.54 -13.98 -8.58
C GLN A 65 13.56 -14.41 -9.69
N PRO A 66 13.95 -15.22 -10.71
CA PRO A 66 13.02 -15.60 -11.78
C PRO A 66 11.78 -16.36 -11.28
N VAL A 67 11.94 -17.20 -10.26
CA VAL A 67 10.82 -17.95 -9.67
C VAL A 67 9.90 -17.00 -8.90
N ARG A 68 10.47 -16.03 -8.18
CA ARG A 68 9.68 -15.01 -7.49
C ARG A 68 8.90 -14.15 -8.47
N ASP A 69 9.53 -13.74 -9.56
CA ASP A 69 8.89 -12.96 -10.63
C ASP A 69 7.74 -13.75 -11.24
N SER A 70 7.90 -15.06 -11.48
CA SER A 70 6.81 -15.89 -11.97
C SER A 70 5.62 -15.98 -11.01
N VAL A 71 5.87 -16.09 -9.70
CA VAL A 71 4.79 -16.05 -8.70
C VAL A 71 4.10 -14.68 -8.71
N THR A 72 4.87 -13.59 -8.74
CA THR A 72 4.33 -12.23 -8.82
C THR A 72 3.50 -12.01 -10.10
N ASN A 73 3.99 -12.49 -11.25
CA ASN A 73 3.29 -12.38 -12.53
C ASN A 73 2.00 -13.19 -12.55
N PHE A 74 2.00 -14.40 -11.98
CA PHE A 74 0.82 -15.24 -11.90
C PHE A 74 -0.32 -14.55 -11.14
N PHE A 75 -0.04 -14.02 -9.95
CA PHE A 75 -1.04 -13.28 -9.18
C PHE A 75 -1.40 -11.94 -9.82
N ALA A 76 -0.46 -11.28 -10.49
CA ALA A 76 -0.75 -10.08 -11.27
C ALA A 76 -1.71 -10.36 -12.44
N ASN A 77 -1.59 -11.50 -13.12
CA ASN A 77 -2.47 -11.91 -14.21
C ASN A 77 -3.91 -12.14 -13.70
N ILE A 78 -4.05 -12.71 -12.50
CA ILE A 78 -5.36 -12.80 -11.82
C ILE A 78 -5.86 -11.40 -11.45
N GLY A 79 -4.98 -10.53 -10.96
CA GLY A 79 -5.28 -9.12 -10.69
C GLY A 79 -5.81 -8.38 -11.93
N ASP A 80 -5.27 -8.67 -13.11
CA ASP A 80 -5.71 -8.06 -14.37
C ASP A 80 -7.19 -8.39 -14.68
N VAL A 81 -7.75 -9.51 -14.17
CA VAL A 81 -9.20 -9.81 -14.24
C VAL A 81 -10.01 -8.78 -13.46
N TYR A 82 -9.58 -8.46 -12.23
CA TYR A 82 -10.21 -7.44 -11.41
C TYR A 82 -10.05 -6.05 -12.02
N ASN A 83 -8.88 -5.77 -12.59
CA ASN A 83 -8.62 -4.51 -13.29
C ASN A 83 -9.58 -4.33 -14.47
N ALA A 84 -9.70 -5.35 -15.32
CA ALA A 84 -10.60 -5.35 -16.47
C ALA A 84 -12.07 -5.13 -16.06
N ALA A 85 -12.55 -5.88 -15.06
CA ALA A 85 -13.91 -5.74 -14.57
C ALA A 85 -14.18 -4.32 -14.06
N ASN A 86 -13.28 -3.75 -13.25
CA ASN A 86 -13.46 -2.41 -12.70
C ASN A 86 -13.32 -1.31 -13.75
N ASN A 87 -12.38 -1.43 -14.69
CA ASN A 87 -12.30 -0.50 -15.82
C ASN A 87 -13.60 -0.49 -16.64
N LEU A 88 -14.18 -1.66 -16.92
CA LEU A 88 -15.46 -1.75 -17.62
C LEU A 88 -16.62 -1.17 -16.80
N LEU A 89 -16.67 -1.43 -15.49
CA LEU A 89 -17.66 -0.83 -14.60
C LEU A 89 -17.56 0.70 -14.59
N GLN A 90 -16.35 1.26 -14.62
CA GLN A 90 -16.11 2.71 -14.72
C GLN A 90 -16.25 3.26 -16.15
N LEU A 91 -16.77 2.48 -17.10
CA LEU A 91 -16.91 2.85 -18.52
C LEU A 91 -15.60 3.20 -19.23
N ARG A 92 -14.45 2.77 -18.70
CA ARG A 92 -13.11 2.89 -19.29
C ARG A 92 -12.85 1.72 -20.24
N ILE A 93 -13.61 1.68 -21.34
CA ILE A 93 -13.66 0.52 -22.25
C ILE A 93 -12.30 0.18 -22.85
N ALA A 94 -11.51 1.17 -23.27
CA ALA A 94 -10.19 0.94 -23.86
C ALA A 94 -9.23 0.25 -22.87
N ASP A 95 -9.23 0.70 -21.62
CA ASP A 95 -8.38 0.15 -20.57
C ASP A 95 -8.84 -1.27 -20.18
N GLY A 96 -10.16 -1.48 -20.07
CA GLY A 96 -10.74 -2.80 -19.79
C GLY A 96 -10.42 -3.83 -20.86
N VAL A 97 -10.51 -3.46 -22.15
CA VAL A 97 -10.12 -4.33 -23.27
C VAL A 97 -8.61 -4.58 -23.28
N SER A 98 -7.79 -3.57 -22.98
CA SER A 98 -6.34 -3.74 -22.84
C SER A 98 -6.00 -4.76 -21.75
N ASP A 99 -6.63 -4.68 -20.58
CA ASP A 99 -6.41 -5.63 -19.49
C ASP A 99 -6.88 -7.05 -19.87
N ILE A 100 -8.01 -7.18 -20.57
CA ILE A 100 -8.45 -8.48 -21.12
C ILE A 100 -7.37 -9.06 -22.06
N MET A 101 -6.80 -8.24 -22.94
CA MET A 101 -5.73 -8.69 -23.83
C MET A 101 -4.47 -9.10 -23.06
N ARG A 102 -4.13 -8.41 -21.95
CA ARG A 102 -3.05 -8.81 -21.06
C ARG A 102 -3.30 -10.21 -20.48
N ILE A 103 -4.51 -10.46 -19.95
CA ILE A 103 -4.90 -11.76 -19.39
C ILE A 103 -4.75 -12.86 -20.44
N VAL A 104 -5.29 -12.66 -21.64
CA VAL A 104 -5.23 -13.65 -22.72
C VAL A 104 -3.79 -13.94 -23.11
N ILE A 105 -2.97 -12.91 -23.34
CA ILE A 105 -1.59 -13.08 -23.79
C ILE A 105 -0.74 -13.75 -22.70
N ASN A 106 -0.83 -13.30 -21.46
CA ASN A 106 -0.06 -13.87 -20.36
C ASN A 106 -0.52 -15.29 -20.02
N THR A 107 -1.81 -15.61 -20.18
CA THR A 107 -2.31 -16.97 -19.96
C THR A 107 -1.88 -17.93 -21.06
N VAL A 108 -2.00 -17.52 -22.33
CA VAL A 108 -1.72 -18.39 -23.49
C VAL A 108 -0.22 -18.48 -23.78
N PHE A 109 0.45 -17.34 -23.91
CA PHE A 109 1.87 -17.28 -24.28
C PHE A 109 2.79 -17.17 -23.07
N GLY A 110 2.29 -16.69 -21.94
CA GLY A 110 3.02 -16.57 -20.68
C GLY A 110 2.88 -17.76 -19.73
N VAL A 111 2.41 -18.92 -20.22
CA VAL A 111 2.24 -20.16 -19.45
C VAL A 111 1.38 -19.93 -18.20
N GLY A 112 0.10 -19.60 -18.41
CA GLY A 112 -0.84 -19.36 -17.32
C GLY A 112 -0.59 -18.09 -16.51
N GLY A 113 0.22 -17.16 -17.03
CA GLY A 113 0.58 -15.91 -16.37
C GLY A 113 1.92 -15.93 -15.63
N LEU A 114 2.70 -17.01 -15.71
CA LEU A 114 4.04 -17.08 -15.10
C LEU A 114 5.05 -16.12 -15.77
N PHE A 115 4.82 -15.78 -17.05
CA PHE A 115 5.64 -14.83 -17.79
C PHE A 115 4.78 -13.67 -18.31
N ASP A 116 5.22 -12.43 -18.06
CA ASP A 116 4.51 -11.22 -18.51
C ASP A 116 4.85 -10.87 -19.97
N VAL A 117 4.34 -11.68 -20.90
CA VAL A 117 4.49 -11.49 -22.34
C VAL A 117 3.73 -10.26 -22.84
N ALA A 118 2.63 -9.90 -22.19
CA ALA A 118 1.81 -8.75 -22.55
C ALA A 118 2.59 -7.43 -22.43
N THR A 119 3.48 -7.31 -21.44
CA THR A 119 4.38 -6.16 -21.31
C THR A 119 5.39 -6.09 -22.46
N LEU A 120 5.90 -7.23 -22.94
CA LEU A 120 6.75 -7.26 -24.15
C LEU A 120 5.98 -6.82 -25.40
N ALA A 121 4.68 -7.11 -25.46
CA ALA A 121 3.75 -6.62 -26.48
C ALA A 121 3.32 -5.16 -26.28
N LYS A 122 3.91 -4.44 -25.30
CA LYS A 122 3.63 -3.03 -24.97
C LYS A 122 2.19 -2.74 -24.53
N LEU A 123 1.50 -3.73 -23.98
CA LEU A 123 0.17 -3.49 -23.40
C LEU A 123 0.32 -2.80 -22.04
N PRO A 124 -0.31 -1.62 -21.84
CA PRO A 124 -0.25 -0.92 -20.57
C PRO A 124 -0.93 -1.73 -19.48
N LYS A 125 -0.32 -1.76 -18.29
CA LYS A 125 -0.89 -2.36 -17.09
C LYS A 125 -1.64 -1.31 -16.29
N HIS A 126 -2.88 -1.59 -15.92
CA HIS A 126 -3.68 -0.73 -15.07
C HIS A 126 -3.77 -1.31 -13.65
N ASN A 127 -4.05 -0.44 -12.67
CA ASN A 127 -4.39 -0.86 -11.31
C ASN A 127 -5.77 -0.27 -11.00
N GLN A 128 -6.77 -1.12 -10.92
CA GLN A 128 -8.15 -0.78 -10.56
C GLN A 128 -8.65 -1.78 -9.54
N ASP A 129 -9.38 -1.27 -8.56
CA ASP A 129 -10.09 -2.08 -7.59
C ASP A 129 -11.53 -1.56 -7.44
N PHE A 130 -12.33 -2.33 -6.72
CA PHE A 130 -13.73 -1.98 -6.53
C PHE A 130 -13.91 -0.72 -5.67
N GLY A 131 -12.95 -0.41 -4.78
CA GLY A 131 -12.97 0.83 -4.00
C GLY A 131 -12.83 2.06 -4.90
N LEU A 132 -11.96 2.00 -5.92
CA LEU A 132 -11.85 3.04 -6.94
C LEU A 132 -13.12 3.14 -7.80
N THR A 133 -13.76 2.02 -8.12
CA THR A 133 -15.04 2.03 -8.83
C THR A 133 -16.14 2.70 -8.02
N LEU A 134 -16.23 2.40 -6.72
CA LEU A 134 -17.15 3.11 -5.83
C LEU A 134 -16.81 4.61 -5.79
N GLY A 135 -15.55 4.96 -5.57
CA GLY A 135 -15.10 6.35 -5.58
C GLY A 135 -15.35 7.10 -6.89
N HIS A 136 -15.42 6.40 -8.03
CA HIS A 136 -15.82 6.97 -9.32
C HIS A 136 -17.30 7.40 -9.33
N TYR A 137 -18.16 6.69 -8.60
CA TYR A 137 -19.60 6.95 -8.51
C TYR A 137 -20.03 7.75 -7.26
N GLY A 138 -19.11 8.00 -6.32
CA GLY A 138 -19.35 8.74 -5.08
C GLY A 138 -19.66 7.84 -3.88
#